data_AF-A0AAV2KSQ2-F1
#
_entry.id   AF-A0AAV2KSQ2-F1
#
_cell.length_a   1.000
_cell.length_b   1.000
_cell.length_c   1.000
_cell.angle_alpha   90.00
_cell.angle_beta   90.00
_cell.angle_gamma   90.00
#
_symmetry.space_group_name_H-M   'P 1'
#
loop_
_entity.id
_entity.type
_entity.pdbx_description
1 polymer ?
#
loop_
_entity_poly.entity_id
_entity_poly.type
_entity_poly.pdbx_seq_one_letter_code
_entity_poly.pdbx_strand_id
1 'polypeptide(L)'
;MVTETRTGPLGCSNYDNLDSVSSVLVQSPENKIHLQGLQSVLPEYLRARFVEAALSYIGCNEEGALVCRNNDCWCACGPDHPHCNCPAVELKAMETSLLQIREAWTLANHDFEESGEL
;
A
#
# COMPACT_ATOMS: atom_id res chain seq x y z
N MET A 1 -2.44 -33.05 13.17
CA MET A 1 -2.50 -31.60 13.36
C MET A 1 -1.49 -31.01 12.39
N VAL A 2 -1.95 -30.45 11.28
CA VAL A 2 -1.06 -29.87 10.26
C VAL A 2 -0.88 -28.40 10.63
N THR A 3 0.33 -28.02 11.03
CA THR A 3 0.74 -26.62 11.17
C THR A 3 1.06 -26.07 9.78
N GLU A 4 0.22 -25.18 9.26
CA GLU A 4 0.55 -24.33 8.12
C GLU A 4 1.59 -23.29 8.55
N THR A 5 2.80 -23.39 8.02
CA THR A 5 3.84 -22.37 8.16
C THR A 5 3.63 -21.34 7.06
N ARG A 6 2.97 -20.22 7.38
CA ARG A 6 2.92 -19.04 6.51
C ARG A 6 4.24 -18.27 6.60
N THR A 7 5.10 -18.43 5.61
CA THR A 7 6.21 -17.50 5.34
C THR A 7 5.67 -16.32 4.54
N GLY A 8 5.29 -15.26 5.25
CA GLY A 8 5.06 -13.92 4.71
C GLY A 8 5.77 -12.90 5.61
N PRO A 9 6.20 -11.73 5.10
CA PRO A 9 6.95 -10.78 5.89
C PRO A 9 6.10 -10.30 7.08
N LEU A 10 6.68 -10.41 8.27
CA LEU A 10 6.13 -9.88 9.52
C LEU A 10 5.96 -8.36 9.35
N GLY A 11 4.72 -7.92 9.16
CA GLY A 11 4.33 -6.52 9.21
C GLY A 11 3.25 -6.36 10.26
N CYS A 12 3.62 -5.78 11.40
CA CYS A 12 2.71 -5.43 12.49
C CYS A 12 1.63 -4.48 11.95
N SER A 13 0.35 -4.82 12.14
CA SER A 13 -0.74 -3.87 11.95
C SER A 13 -1.73 -4.05 13.09
N ASN A 14 -1.66 -3.12 14.05
CA ASN A 14 -2.78 -2.84 14.93
C ASN A 14 -3.88 -2.19 14.09
N TYR A 15 -5.05 -2.81 14.08
CA TYR A 15 -6.26 -2.31 13.45
C TYR A 15 -6.86 -1.18 14.30
N ASP A 16 -6.28 0.02 14.27
CA ASP A 16 -6.81 1.17 15.03
C ASP A 16 -6.94 2.47 14.20
N ASN A 17 -6.97 2.38 12.86
CA ASN A 17 -7.31 3.55 12.05
C ASN A 17 -8.11 3.15 10.80
N LEU A 18 -9.43 3.23 10.94
CA LEU A 18 -10.44 2.89 9.92
C LEU A 18 -10.44 3.81 8.69
N ASP A 19 -9.52 4.77 8.59
CA ASP A 19 -9.41 5.66 7.42
C ASP A 19 -8.43 5.15 6.33
N SER A 20 -7.77 4.00 6.55
CA SER A 20 -6.78 3.42 5.63
C SER A 20 -7.26 2.18 4.83
N VAL A 21 -8.56 1.90 4.82
CA VAL A 21 -9.16 0.66 4.25
C VAL A 21 -9.12 0.62 2.70
N SER A 22 -8.45 1.55 2.03
CA SER A 22 -8.33 1.55 0.57
C SER A 22 -7.48 0.37 0.03
N SER A 23 -6.52 -0.11 0.81
CA SER A 23 -5.63 -1.22 0.38
C SER A 23 -6.25 -2.62 0.56
N VAL A 24 -7.21 -2.76 1.49
CA VAL A 24 -7.95 -4.03 1.72
C VAL A 24 -9.06 -4.22 0.69
N LEU A 25 -9.53 -3.13 0.08
CA LEU A 25 -10.58 -3.18 -0.91
C LEU A 25 -10.16 -4.02 -2.13
N VAL A 26 -8.94 -3.93 -2.66
CA VAL A 26 -8.57 -4.63 -3.91
C VAL A 26 -8.21 -6.11 -3.73
N GLN A 27 -7.85 -6.53 -2.51
CA GLN A 27 -7.43 -7.92 -2.24
C GLN A 27 -8.57 -8.81 -1.74
N SER A 28 -9.70 -8.24 -1.35
CA SER A 28 -10.87 -9.00 -0.92
C SER A 28 -11.60 -9.61 -2.13
N PRO A 29 -12.08 -10.87 -2.04
CA PRO A 29 -12.90 -11.47 -3.09
C PRO A 29 -14.20 -10.66 -3.32
N GLU A 30 -14.66 -9.89 -2.35
CA GLU A 30 -15.85 -9.03 -2.45
C GLU A 30 -15.72 -7.92 -3.51
N ASN A 31 -14.55 -7.30 -3.68
CA ASN A 31 -14.34 -6.31 -4.75
C ASN A 31 -14.18 -6.93 -6.13
N LYS A 32 -13.63 -8.15 -6.21
CA LYS A 32 -13.61 -8.95 -7.44
C LYS A 32 -15.05 -9.29 -7.89
N ILE A 33 -15.98 -9.40 -6.94
CA ILE A 33 -17.41 -9.67 -7.17
C ILE A 33 -18.17 -8.41 -7.63
N HIS A 34 -17.83 -7.20 -7.16
CA HIS A 34 -18.56 -5.98 -7.54
C HIS A 34 -18.27 -5.50 -8.98
N LEU A 35 -17.03 -5.62 -9.47
CA LEU A 35 -16.69 -5.27 -10.87
C LEU A 35 -17.36 -6.20 -11.90
N GLN A 36 -17.60 -7.46 -11.52
CA GLN A 36 -18.29 -8.43 -12.38
C GLN A 36 -19.77 -8.11 -12.62
N GLY A 37 -20.41 -7.37 -11.71
CA GLY A 37 -21.80 -6.94 -11.86
C GLY A 37 -21.95 -5.85 -12.93
N LEU A 38 -21.17 -4.78 -12.86
CA LEU A 38 -21.34 -3.61 -13.73
C LEU A 38 -20.90 -3.86 -15.18
N GLN A 39 -19.90 -4.71 -15.41
CA GLN A 39 -19.52 -5.10 -16.78
C GLN A 39 -20.67 -5.79 -17.53
N SER A 40 -21.62 -6.43 -16.84
CA SER A 40 -22.69 -7.20 -17.50
C SER A 40 -23.71 -6.32 -18.24
N VAL A 41 -23.91 -5.08 -17.78
CA VAL A 41 -24.81 -4.11 -18.42
C VAL A 41 -24.16 -3.39 -19.61
N LEU A 42 -22.83 -3.47 -19.74
CA LEU A 42 -22.11 -2.84 -20.83
C LEU A 42 -22.15 -3.71 -22.10
N PRO A 43 -22.13 -3.08 -23.29
CA PRO A 43 -21.89 -3.76 -24.55
C PRO A 43 -20.62 -4.63 -24.48
N GLU A 44 -20.65 -5.81 -25.10
CA GLU A 44 -19.57 -6.81 -25.00
C GLU A 44 -18.17 -6.22 -25.30
N TYR A 45 -18.08 -5.38 -26.32
CA TYR A 45 -16.83 -4.74 -26.74
C TYR A 45 -16.24 -3.75 -25.72
N LEU A 46 -17.04 -3.29 -24.75
CA LEU A 46 -16.60 -2.37 -23.69
C LEU A 46 -16.25 -3.07 -22.39
N ARG A 47 -16.71 -4.30 -22.16
CA ARG A 47 -16.59 -4.98 -20.86
C ARG A 47 -15.15 -5.09 -20.40
N ALA A 48 -14.26 -5.57 -21.27
CA ALA A 48 -12.84 -5.74 -20.95
C ALA A 48 -12.16 -4.38 -20.63
N ARG A 49 -12.42 -3.35 -21.45
CA ARG A 49 -11.87 -2.00 -21.26
C ARG A 49 -12.35 -1.36 -19.98
N PHE A 50 -13.62 -1.57 -19.62
CA PHE A 50 -14.17 -1.07 -18.37
C PHE A 50 -13.44 -1.67 -17.16
N VAL A 51 -13.22 -2.98 -17.14
CA VAL A 51 -12.49 -3.64 -16.06
C VAL A 51 -11.06 -3.14 -15.98
N GLU A 52 -10.36 -3.02 -17.11
CA GLU A 52 -9.00 -2.49 -17.17
C GLU A 52 -8.89 -1.06 -16.62
N ALA A 53 -9.82 -0.18 -17.03
CA ALA A 53 -9.89 1.18 -16.54
C ALA A 53 -10.19 1.25 -15.04
N ALA A 54 -11.15 0.46 -14.55
CA ALA A 54 -11.51 0.42 -13.14
C ALA A 54 -10.35 -0.10 -12.26
N LEU A 55 -9.65 -1.15 -12.72
CA LEU A 55 -8.48 -1.67 -12.01
C LEU A 55 -7.32 -0.67 -12.01
N SER A 56 -7.12 0.07 -13.09
CA SER A 56 -6.11 1.14 -13.15
C SER A 56 -6.44 2.30 -12.22
N TYR A 57 -7.71 2.72 -12.16
CA TYR A 57 -8.18 3.73 -11.21
C TYR A 57 -7.90 3.31 -9.76
N ILE A 58 -8.30 2.09 -9.41
CA ILE A 58 -8.16 1.56 -8.05
C ILE A 58 -6.69 1.29 -7.69
N GLY A 59 -5.94 0.64 -8.57
CA GLY A 59 -4.58 0.18 -8.30
C GLY A 59 -3.50 1.25 -8.47
N CYS A 60 -3.76 2.25 -9.31
CA CYS A 60 -2.80 3.30 -9.67
C CYS A 60 -3.29 4.72 -9.36
N ASN A 61 -4.42 4.85 -8.66
CA ASN A 61 -5.01 6.15 -8.31
C ASN A 61 -5.22 7.08 -9.52
N GLU A 62 -5.54 6.50 -10.69
CA GLU A 62 -5.68 7.25 -11.96
C GLU A 62 -4.37 7.91 -12.47
N GLU A 63 -3.22 7.61 -11.86
CA GLU A 63 -1.90 8.16 -12.20
C GLU A 63 -1.14 7.32 -13.24
N GLY A 64 -1.74 6.21 -13.70
CA GLY A 64 -1.12 5.30 -14.65
C GLY A 64 -2.02 4.13 -15.03
N ALA A 65 -1.51 3.28 -15.91
CA ALA A 65 -2.18 2.04 -16.31
C ALA A 65 -1.67 0.86 -15.47
N LEU A 66 -2.57 0.01 -14.98
CA LEU A 66 -2.19 -1.22 -14.29
C LEU A 66 -1.67 -2.26 -15.29
N VAL A 67 -0.43 -2.72 -15.12
CA VAL A 67 0.19 -3.75 -15.96
C VAL A 67 0.51 -4.95 -15.08
N CYS A 68 0.03 -6.13 -15.47
CA CYS A 68 0.28 -7.38 -14.76
C CYS A 68 1.11 -8.35 -15.62
N ARG A 69 2.18 -8.93 -15.05
CA ARG A 69 2.96 -10.03 -15.63
C ARG A 69 3.31 -11.06 -14.56
N ASN A 70 3.14 -12.35 -14.87
CA ASN A 70 3.47 -13.46 -13.96
C ASN A 70 2.86 -13.34 -12.55
N ASN A 71 1.60 -12.90 -12.46
CA ASN A 71 0.88 -12.58 -11.22
C ASN A 71 1.39 -11.37 -10.43
N ASP A 72 2.41 -10.67 -10.89
CA ASP A 72 2.84 -9.39 -10.34
C ASP A 72 2.19 -8.24 -11.12
N CYS A 73 1.65 -7.25 -10.42
CA CYS A 73 1.04 -6.07 -11.02
C CYS A 73 1.72 -4.80 -10.53
N TRP A 74 1.92 -3.83 -11.42
CA TRP A 74 2.48 -2.52 -11.12
C TRP A 74 1.88 -1.45 -12.03
N CYS A 75 2.05 -0.18 -11.65
CA CYS A 75 1.55 0.93 -12.45
C CYS A 75 2.59 1.36 -13.48
N ALA A 76 2.21 1.33 -14.75
CA ALA A 76 2.88 2.08 -15.81
C ALA A 76 2.45 3.55 -15.68
N CYS A 77 3.29 4.33 -15.00
CA CYS A 77 2.99 5.71 -14.67
C CYS A 77 2.80 6.60 -15.91
N GLY A 78 1.86 7.54 -15.81
CA GLY A 78 1.64 8.57 -16.82
C GLY A 78 2.75 9.63 -16.83
N PRO A 79 2.83 10.45 -17.88
CA PRO A 79 3.85 11.50 -18.02
C PRO A 79 3.74 12.58 -16.94
N ASP A 80 2.52 12.85 -16.44
CA ASP A 80 2.27 13.84 -15.39
C ASP A 80 2.59 13.30 -13.98
N HIS A 81 2.69 11.98 -13.83
CA HIS A 81 2.90 11.30 -12.54
C HIS A 81 4.05 10.29 -12.62
N PRO A 82 5.28 10.69 -13.01
CA PRO A 82 6.39 9.77 -13.29
C PRO A 82 6.83 8.91 -12.09
N HIS A 83 6.39 9.27 -10.88
CA HIS A 83 6.69 8.60 -9.63
C HIS A 83 5.43 8.01 -8.96
N CYS A 84 4.40 7.64 -9.71
CA CYS A 84 3.13 7.11 -9.19
C CYS A 84 3.27 5.87 -8.29
N ASN A 85 4.33 5.07 -8.46
CA ASN A 85 4.63 3.93 -7.58
C ASN A 85 5.43 4.31 -6.32
N CYS A 86 5.76 5.59 -6.13
CA CYS A 86 6.61 6.06 -5.04
C CYS A 86 5.75 6.58 -3.88
N PRO A 87 5.74 5.90 -2.71
CA PRO A 87 4.97 6.30 -1.54
C PRO A 87 5.69 7.43 -0.79
N ALA A 88 5.73 8.63 -1.39
CA ALA A 88 6.52 9.75 -0.88
C ALA A 88 6.08 10.21 0.52
N VAL A 89 4.79 10.14 0.81
CA VAL A 89 4.22 10.53 2.10
C VAL A 89 4.69 9.56 3.20
N GLU A 90 4.62 8.26 2.92
CA GLU A 90 5.06 7.21 3.84
C GLU A 90 6.56 7.26 4.07
N LEU A 91 7.36 7.48 3.01
CA LEU A 91 8.81 7.67 3.15
C LEU A 91 9.14 8.85 4.06
N LYS A 92 8.44 9.97 3.90
CA LYS A 92 8.63 11.15 4.73
C LYS A 92 8.18 10.95 6.17
N ALA A 93 7.08 10.22 6.37
CA ALA A 93 6.62 9.82 7.71
C ALA A 93 7.67 8.93 8.39
N MET A 94 8.25 7.97 7.67
CA MET A 94 9.31 7.10 8.16
C MET A 94 10.57 7.89 8.51
N GLU A 95 11.00 8.80 7.64
CA GLU A 95 12.12 9.70 7.90
C GLU A 95 11.90 10.52 9.17
N THR A 96 10.71 11.09 9.34
CA THR A 96 10.35 11.87 10.54
C THR A 96 10.41 10.99 11.80
N SER A 97 9.91 9.76 11.74
CA SER A 97 9.97 8.82 12.86
C SER A 97 11.42 8.47 13.23
N LEU A 98 12.29 8.27 12.25
CA LEU A 98 13.70 7.98 12.50
C LEU A 98 14.42 9.16 13.16
N LEU A 99 14.10 10.39 12.78
CA LEU A 99 14.64 11.60 13.41
C LEU A 99 14.24 11.69 14.89
N GLN A 100 12.96 11.43 15.21
CA GLN A 100 12.46 11.43 16.58
C GLN A 100 13.11 10.35 17.44
N ILE A 101 13.28 9.14 16.90
CA ILE A 101 13.97 8.04 17.61
C ILE A 101 15.41 8.44 17.92
N ARG A 102 16.12 9.02 16.95
CA ARG A 102 17.49 9.51 17.14
C ARG A 102 17.55 10.56 18.24
N GLU A 103 16.66 11.54 18.23
CA GLU A 103 16.62 12.62 19.23
C GLU A 103 16.33 12.08 20.64
N ALA A 104 15.37 11.17 20.77
CA ALA A 104 15.07 10.51 22.03
C ALA A 104 16.27 9.69 22.56
N TRP A 105 16.97 8.99 21.67
CA TRP A 105 18.17 8.23 22.04
C TRP A 105 19.32 9.14 22.48
N THR A 106 19.55 10.25 21.77
CA THR A 106 20.58 11.24 22.16
C THR A 106 20.28 11.85 23.54
N LEU A 107 19.02 12.19 23.81
CA LEU A 107 18.62 12.73 25.11
C LEU A 107 18.82 11.70 26.22
N ALA A 108 18.35 10.47 26.01
CA ALA A 108 18.51 9.40 26.99
C ALA A 108 19.99 9.06 27.26
N ASN A 109 20.84 9.10 26.23
CA ASN A 109 22.28 8.90 26.39
C ASN A 109 22.93 10.04 27.18
N HIS A 110 22.53 11.28 26.92
CA HIS A 110 23.00 12.45 27.68
C HIS A 110 22.58 12.36 29.16
N ASP A 111 21.31 12.05 29.43
CA ASP A 111 20.81 11.88 30.81
C ASP A 111 21.54 10.75 31.55
N PHE A 112 21.87 9.66 30.84
CA PHE A 112 22.68 8.56 31.37
C PHE A 112 24.11 9.03 31.73
N GLU A 113 24.79 9.76 30.83
CA GLU A 113 26.12 10.31 31.09
C GLU A 113 26.15 11.28 32.28
N GLU A 114 25.11 12.11 32.43
CA GLU A 114 24.98 13.06 33.56
C GLU A 114 24.65 12.40 34.90
N SER A 115 24.01 11.23 34.88
CA SER A 115 23.61 10.51 36.10
C SER A 115 24.81 10.00 36.93
N GLY A 116 26.01 9.97 36.35
CA GLY A 116 27.21 9.48 37.02
C GLY A 116 27.20 7.97 37.30
N GLU A 117 26.24 7.23 36.73
CA GLU A 117 26.20 5.76 36.72
C GLU A 117 27.28 5.22 35.76
N LEU A 118 28.55 5.26 36.20
CA LEU A 118 29.70 4.60 35.55
C LEU A 118 30.05 3.27 36.26
#